data_AF-A0A5B8TM75-F1
#
_entry.id   AF-A0A5B8TM75-F1
#
_cell.length_a   1.000
_cell.length_b   1.000
_cell.length_c   1.000
_cell.angle_alpha   90.00
_cell.angle_beta   90.00
_cell.angle_gamma   90.00
#
_symmetry.space_group_name_H-M   'P 1'
#
loop_
_entity.id
_entity.type
_entity.pdbx_description
1 polymer ?
#
loop_
_entity_poly.entity_id
_entity_poly.type
_entity_poly.pdbx_seq_one_letter_code
_entity_poly.pdbx_strand_id
1 'polypeptide(L)'
;MNKISDDRSCDQAKLRIKAKLKQITKRNRGRSLDLIMHEIRQVMTGWLNYYGIGHMKKFIHELNQWLKHRLRQYVWKQWKKIGTKIVNLI
;
A
#
# COMPACT_ATOMS: atom_id res chain seq x y z
N MET A 1 -17.04 33.02 0.52
CA MET A 1 -16.90 31.82 -0.33
C MET A 1 -15.42 31.64 -0.64
N ASN A 2 -14.66 30.94 0.23
CA ASN A 2 -13.23 30.65 0.03
C ASN A 2 -12.92 29.34 0.76
N LYS A 3 -12.94 28.21 0.03
CA LYS A 3 -12.54 26.87 0.53
C LYS A 3 -11.48 26.22 -0.39
N ILE A 4 -10.55 27.01 -0.94
CA ILE A 4 -9.60 26.51 -1.97
C ILE A 4 -8.16 26.37 -1.41
N SER A 5 -7.87 26.87 -0.21
CA SER A 5 -6.50 26.91 0.32
C SER A 5 -6.05 25.68 1.13
N ASP A 6 -6.98 24.85 1.63
CA ASP A 6 -6.65 23.74 2.56
C ASP A 6 -6.36 22.38 1.89
N ASP A 7 -6.64 22.20 0.59
CA ASP A 7 -6.61 20.87 -0.05
C ASP A 7 -5.21 20.42 -0.52
N ARG A 8 -4.27 21.37 -0.75
CA ARG A 8 -2.93 21.06 -1.31
C ARG A 8 -2.06 20.19 -0.39
N SER A 9 -2.17 20.35 0.92
CA SER A 9 -1.37 19.58 1.89
C SER A 9 -1.83 18.11 1.97
N CYS A 10 -3.16 17.91 1.90
CA CYS A 10 -3.83 16.61 1.87
C CYS A 10 -3.42 15.78 0.63
N ASP A 11 -3.38 16.38 -0.56
CA ASP A 11 -2.99 15.69 -1.79
C ASP A 11 -1.50 15.32 -1.84
N GLN A 12 -0.63 16.21 -1.34
CA GLN A 12 0.80 15.87 -1.22
C GLN A 12 1.02 14.71 -0.26
N ALA A 13 0.28 14.64 0.86
CA ALA A 13 0.35 13.52 1.79
C ALA A 13 -0.09 12.19 1.13
N LYS A 14 -1.17 12.20 0.33
CA LYS A 14 -1.64 11.04 -0.46
C LYS A 14 -0.58 10.55 -1.46
N LEU A 15 0.10 11.47 -2.15
CA LEU A 15 1.16 11.12 -3.10
C LEU A 15 2.37 10.53 -2.39
N ARG A 16 2.78 11.11 -1.26
CA ARG A 16 3.92 10.64 -0.45
C ARG A 16 3.69 9.22 0.07
N ILE A 17 2.52 8.93 0.63
CA ILE A 17 2.22 7.58 1.14
C ILE A 17 2.17 6.55 0.01
N LYS A 18 1.57 6.90 -1.13
CA LYS A 18 1.51 6.02 -2.31
C LYS A 18 2.91 5.75 -2.87
N ALA A 19 3.79 6.75 -2.90
CA ALA A 19 5.18 6.59 -3.31
C ALA A 19 5.97 5.68 -2.36
N LYS A 20 5.81 5.89 -1.04
CA LYS A 20 6.47 5.06 -0.01
C LYS A 20 6.01 3.60 -0.09
N LEU A 21 4.71 3.35 -0.23
CA LEU A 21 4.17 2.01 -0.43
C LEU A 21 4.61 1.37 -1.75
N LYS A 22 4.77 2.16 -2.83
CA LYS A 22 5.31 1.69 -4.12
C LYS A 22 6.74 1.18 -3.97
N GLN A 23 7.56 1.86 -3.17
CA GLN A 23 8.93 1.46 -2.88
C GLN A 23 8.99 0.19 -2.03
N ILE A 24 8.14 0.08 -1.01
CA ILE A 24 8.04 -1.11 -0.15
C ILE A 24 7.64 -2.34 -0.96
N THR A 25 6.61 -2.20 -1.80
CA THR A 25 6.08 -3.28 -2.66
C THR A 25 6.80 -3.40 -4.00
N LYS A 26 8.08 -3.00 -4.08
CA LYS A 26 8.89 -3.16 -5.30
C LYS A 26 9.21 -4.64 -5.54
N ARG A 27 8.92 -5.13 -6.74
CA ARG A 27 9.06 -6.54 -7.17
C ARG A 27 10.49 -7.12 -7.13
N ASN A 28 11.52 -6.31 -6.85
CA ASN A 28 12.93 -6.74 -6.87
C ASN A 28 13.58 -6.71 -5.48
N ARG A 29 12.78 -6.68 -4.39
CA ARG A 29 13.33 -6.57 -3.02
C ARG A 29 13.85 -7.87 -2.43
N GLY A 30 13.38 -9.03 -2.87
CA GLY A 30 13.83 -10.33 -2.36
C GLY A 30 13.54 -10.57 -0.87
N ARG A 31 12.57 -9.85 -0.29
CA ARG A 31 12.16 -10.01 1.12
C ARG A 31 10.95 -10.95 1.24
N SER A 32 10.80 -11.58 2.40
CA SER A 32 9.62 -12.39 2.72
C SER A 32 8.36 -11.53 2.71
N LEU A 33 7.21 -12.16 2.43
CA LEU A 33 5.93 -11.48 2.41
C LEU A 33 5.59 -10.89 3.78
N ASP A 34 5.87 -11.62 4.86
CA ASP A 34 5.58 -11.19 6.24
C ASP A 34 6.31 -9.89 6.58
N LEU A 35 7.58 -9.77 6.17
CA LEU A 35 8.35 -8.54 6.38
C LEU A 35 7.74 -7.37 5.60
N ILE A 36 7.32 -7.59 4.35
CA ILE A 36 6.66 -6.57 3.55
C ILE A 36 5.33 -6.14 4.19
N MET A 37 4.54 -7.08 4.69
CA MET A 37 3.29 -6.77 5.38
C MET A 37 3.54 -6.02 6.69
N HIS A 38 4.61 -6.35 7.42
CA HIS A 38 5.01 -5.60 8.60
C HIS A 38 5.40 -4.16 8.26
N GLU A 39 6.25 -3.94 7.25
CA GLU A 39 6.66 -2.60 6.80
C GLU A 39 5.44 -1.75 6.35
N ILE A 40 4.51 -2.36 5.61
CA ILE A 40 3.25 -1.72 5.21
C ILE A 40 2.45 -1.30 6.44
N ARG A 41 2.27 -2.20 7.43
CA ARG A 41 1.52 -1.90 8.66
C ARG A 41 2.14 -0.74 9.43
N GLN A 42 3.46 -0.72 9.58
CA GLN A 42 4.17 0.37 10.27
C GLN A 42 3.94 1.71 9.58
N VAL A 43 4.11 1.76 8.26
CA VAL A 43 3.92 2.98 7.47
C VAL A 43 2.46 3.46 7.49
N MET A 44 1.50 2.54 7.36
CA MET A 44 0.08 2.87 7.41
C MET A 44 -0.36 3.35 8.79
N THR A 45 0.11 2.72 9.87
CA THR A 45 -0.25 3.09 11.24
C THR A 45 0.20 4.51 11.57
N GLY A 46 1.47 4.84 11.28
CA GLY A 46 1.98 6.19 11.49
C GLY A 46 1.26 7.24 10.64
N TRP A 47 0.90 6.89 9.40
CA TRP A 47 0.16 7.80 8.53
C TRP A 47 -1.29 8.00 8.98
N LEU A 48 -1.99 6.95 9.38
CA LEU A 48 -3.36 7.02 9.90
C LEU A 48 -3.45 7.80 11.20
N ASN A 49 -2.45 7.69 12.08
CA ASN A 49 -2.41 8.46 13.33
C ASN A 49 -2.37 9.98 13.06
N TYR A 50 -1.76 10.42 11.97
CA TYR A 50 -1.62 11.83 11.61
C TYR A 50 -2.78 12.35 10.74
N TYR A 51 -3.28 11.53 9.80
CA TYR A 51 -4.26 11.96 8.78
C TYR A 51 -5.66 11.33 8.95
N GLY A 52 -5.93 10.63 10.05
CA GLY A 52 -7.09 9.73 10.22
C GLY A 52 -8.48 10.36 10.31
N ILE A 53 -8.61 11.69 10.28
CA ILE A 53 -9.90 12.35 10.51
C ILE A 53 -10.69 12.47 9.19
N GLY A 54 -11.75 11.65 9.06
CA GLY A 54 -12.93 11.86 8.20
C GLY A 54 -12.73 11.78 6.68
N HIS A 55 -11.90 12.67 6.12
CA HIS A 55 -11.77 12.87 4.67
C HIS A 55 -10.96 11.77 3.96
N MET A 56 -10.16 11.00 4.70
CA MET A 56 -9.24 10.02 4.11
C MET A 56 -9.83 8.62 3.91
N LYS A 57 -11.04 8.34 4.41
CA LYS A 57 -11.64 6.98 4.36
C LYS A 57 -11.76 6.44 2.93
N LYS A 58 -12.24 7.26 1.99
CA LYS A 58 -12.38 6.89 0.57
C LYS A 58 -11.01 6.60 -0.06
N PHE A 59 -10.04 7.48 0.18
CA PHE A 59 -8.67 7.31 -0.32
C PHE A 59 -8.00 6.05 0.25
N ILE A 60 -8.18 5.74 1.54
CA ILE A 60 -7.65 4.52 2.17
C ILE A 60 -8.23 3.27 1.51
N HIS A 61 -9.53 3.29 1.18
CA HIS A 61 -10.15 2.17 0.49
C HIS A 61 -9.53 1.94 -0.90
N GLU A 62 -9.41 3.00 -1.70
CA GLU A 62 -8.78 2.95 -3.04
C GLU A 62 -7.29 2.52 -2.95
N LEU A 63 -6.56 3.04 -1.96
CA LEU A 63 -5.17 2.70 -1.71
C LEU A 63 -5.02 1.21 -1.34
N ASN A 64 -5.91 0.69 -0.49
CA ASN A 64 -5.93 -0.72 -0.10
C ASN A 64 -6.18 -1.65 -1.29
N GLN A 65 -7.12 -1.29 -2.18
CA GLN A 65 -7.35 -2.05 -3.41
C GLN A 65 -6.08 -2.09 -4.26
N TRP A 66 -5.49 -0.93 -4.56
CA TRP A 66 -4.24 -0.82 -5.31
C TRP A 66 -3.10 -1.61 -4.68
N LEU A 67 -2.98 -1.58 -3.35
CA LEU A 67 -1.96 -2.31 -2.61
C LEU A 67 -2.14 -3.83 -2.70
N LYS A 68 -3.38 -4.34 -2.59
CA LYS A 68 -3.70 -5.76 -2.80
C LYS A 68 -3.29 -6.24 -4.20
N HIS A 69 -3.54 -5.44 -5.24
CA HIS A 69 -3.08 -5.77 -6.60
C HIS A 69 -1.56 -5.90 -6.66
N ARG A 70 -0.81 -4.99 -6.00
CA ARG A 70 0.66 -5.05 -5.99
C ARG A 70 1.19 -6.26 -5.22
N LEU A 71 0.59 -6.57 -4.08
CA LEU A 71 0.97 -7.74 -3.28
C LEU A 71 0.73 -9.04 -4.03
N ARG A 72 -0.42 -9.19 -4.70
CA ARG A 72 -0.68 -10.34 -5.59
C ARG A 72 0.41 -10.50 -6.65
N GLN A 73 0.80 -9.41 -7.29
CA GLN A 73 1.85 -9.43 -8.30
C GLN A 73 3.24 -9.75 -7.71
N TYR A 74 3.51 -9.31 -6.48
CA TYR A 74 4.74 -9.64 -5.77
C TYR A 74 4.80 -11.14 -5.43
N VAL A 75 3.72 -11.68 -4.85
CA VAL A 75 3.55 -13.12 -4.55
C VAL A 75 3.71 -13.95 -5.81
N TRP A 76 3.01 -13.58 -6.88
CA TRP A 76 3.04 -14.30 -8.16
C TRP A 76 4.45 -14.40 -8.75
N LYS A 77 5.26 -13.36 -8.57
CA LYS A 77 6.67 -13.33 -8.99
C LYS A 77 7.56 -14.17 -8.08
N GLN A 78 7.29 -14.17 -6.78
CA GLN A 78 8.04 -14.96 -5.81
C GLN A 78 7.79 -16.46 -5.98
N TRP A 79 6.58 -16.86 -6.38
CA TRP A 79 6.26 -18.22 -6.78
C TRP A 79 6.89 -18.55 -8.13
N LYS A 80 8.18 -18.89 -8.13
CA LYS A 80 8.92 -19.33 -9.33
C LYS A 80 8.53 -20.74 -9.79
N LYS A 81 8.07 -21.60 -8.87
CA LYS A 81 7.62 -22.97 -9.16
C LYS A 81 6.10 -22.99 -9.34
N ILE A 82 5.63 -23.58 -10.45
CA ILE A 82 4.20 -23.68 -10.79
C ILE A 82 3.43 -24.49 -9.72
N GLY A 83 4.04 -25.55 -9.18
CA GLY A 83 3.41 -26.40 -8.15
C GLY A 83 3.04 -25.63 -6.87
N THR A 84 3.87 -24.68 -6.43
CA THR A 84 3.58 -23.84 -5.25
C THR A 84 2.46 -22.83 -5.51
N LYS A 85 2.19 -22.49 -6.78
CA LYS A 85 1.03 -21.65 -7.15
C LYS A 85 -0.27 -22.41 -6.99
N ILE A 86 -0.31 -23.64 -7.50
CA ILE A 86 -1.52 -24.48 -7.51
C ILE A 86 -1.92 -24.83 -6.07
N VAL A 87 -0.96 -25.22 -5.22
CA VAL A 87 -1.25 -25.61 -3.82
C VAL A 87 -1.73 -24.44 -2.95
N ASN A 88 -1.30 -23.20 -3.23
CA ASN A 88 -1.77 -22.01 -2.50
C ASN A 88 -2.98 -21.32 -3.16
N LEU A 89 -3.54 -21.90 -4.24
CA LEU A 89 -4.75 -21.42 -4.93
C LEU A 89 -5.96 -22.34 -4.72
N ILE A 90 -5.76 -23.47 -4.03
CA ILE A 90 -6.82 -24.38 -3.53
C ILE A 90 -7.06 -24.05 -2.07
#